data_AF-A0A1F9UDG2-F1
#
_entry.id   AF-A0A1F9UDG2-F1
#
_cell.length_a   1.000
_cell.length_b   1.000
_cell.length_c   1.000
_cell.angle_alpha   90.00
_cell.angle_beta   90.00
_cell.angle_gamma   90.00
#
_symmetry.space_group_name_H-M   'P 1'
#
loop_
_entity.id
_entity.type
_entity.pdbx_description
1 polymer ?
#
loop_
_entity_poly.entity_id
_entity_poly.type
_entity_poly.pdbx_seq_one_letter_code
_entity_poly.pdbx_strand_id
1 'polypeptide(L)' 'MRTTLDLPQDLLRKAQSVLHARTKTETIILGLKQVLRRDKISGLIALRGKMNLKIDLKKSRERI' A
#
# COMPACT_ATOMS: atom_id res chain seq x y z
N MET A 1 0.45 19.55 -10.10
CA MET A 1 0.94 19.75 -11.49
C MET A 1 -0.05 19.10 -12.45
N ARG A 2 -0.39 19.74 -13.58
CA ARG A 2 -1.19 19.14 -14.64
C ARG A 2 -0.24 18.64 -15.73
N THR A 3 -0.37 17.38 -16.11
CA THR A 3 0.54 16.70 -17.04
C THR A 3 -0.30 15.94 -18.06
N THR A 4 0.16 15.89 -19.31
CA THR A 4 -0.41 15.06 -20.37
C THR A 4 0.44 13.79 -20.48
N LEU A 5 -0.21 12.62 -20.43
CA LEU A 5 0.43 11.31 -20.45
C LEU A 5 -0.39 10.37 -21.32
N ASP A 6 0.29 9.60 -22.17
CA ASP A 6 -0.33 8.51 -22.91
C ASP A 6 -0.32 7.24 -22.07
N LEU A 7 -1.50 6.68 -21.83
CA LEU A 7 -1.70 5.51 -20.98
C LEU A 7 -2.60 4.48 -21.69
N PRO A 8 -2.31 3.18 -21.60
CA PRO A 8 -3.18 2.15 -22.16
C PRO A 8 -4.58 2.23 -21.54
N GLN A 9 -5.60 2.42 -22.37
CA GLN A 9 -6.97 2.67 -21.91
C GLN A 9 -7.53 1.49 -21.10
N ASP A 10 -7.24 0.26 -21.53
CA ASP A 10 -7.70 -0.95 -20.86
C ASP A 10 -7.10 -1.10 -19.46
N LEU A 11 -5.81 -0.77 -19.33
CA LEU A 11 -5.13 -0.78 -18.03
C LEU A 11 -5.74 0.26 -17.10
N LEU A 12 -6.00 1.46 -17.61
CA LEU A 12 -6.58 2.54 -16.81
C LEU A 12 -8.02 2.22 -16.37
N ARG A 13 -8.84 1.62 -17.23
CA ARG A 13 -10.20 1.16 -16.88
C ARG A 13 -10.18 0.06 -15.82
N LYS A 14 -9.29 -0.93 -15.97
CA LYS A 14 -9.12 -1.99 -14.97
C LYS A 14 -8.69 -1.42 -13.62
N ALA A 15 -7.72 -0.50 -13.63
CA ALA A 15 -7.27 0.19 -12.42
C ALA A 15 -8.40 1.00 -11.76
N GLN A 16 -9.22 1.70 -12.55
CA GLN A 16 -10.42 2.40 -12.06
C GLN A 16 -11.39 1.48 -11.34
N SER A 17 -11.69 0.31 -11.94
CA SER A 17 -12.58 -0.68 -11.34
C SER A 17 -12.02 -1.25 -10.04
N VAL A 18 -10.75 -1.66 -10.02
CA VAL A 18 -10.10 -2.21 -8.83
C VAL A 18 -10.03 -1.18 -7.69
N LEU A 19 -9.69 0.06 -8.02
CA LEU A 19 -9.54 1.14 -7.04
C LEU A 19 -10.87 1.83 -6.71
N HIS A 20 -11.97 1.44 -7.37
CA HIS A 20 -13.28 2.09 -7.26
C HIS A 20 -13.22 3.61 -7.51
N ALA A 21 -12.33 4.03 -8.40
CA ALA A 21 -12.06 5.43 -8.68
C ALA A 21 -13.00 5.96 -9.77
N ARG A 22 -13.60 7.13 -9.52
CA ARG A 22 -14.55 7.77 -10.44
C ARG A 22 -13.87 8.43 -11.62
N THR A 23 -12.62 8.89 -11.44
CA THR A 23 -11.89 9.63 -12.46
C THR A 23 -10.51 9.05 -12.77
N LYS A 24 -10.00 9.32 -13.97
CA LYS A 24 -8.63 8.96 -14.38
C LYS A 24 -7.58 9.55 -13.41
N THR A 25 -7.73 10.81 -13.04
CA THR A 25 -6.84 11.51 -12.11
C THR A 25 -6.83 10.85 -10.74
N GLU A 26 -8.00 10.54 -10.19
CA GLU A 26 -8.13 9.85 -8.90
C GLU A 26 -7.45 8.47 -8.93
N THR A 27 -7.59 7.75 -10.04
CA THR A 27 -6.95 6.44 -10.25
C THR A 27 -5.43 6.54 -10.14
N ILE A 28 -4.83 7.54 -10.79
CA ILE A 28 -3.39 7.77 -10.74
C ILE A 28 -2.95 8.15 -9.32
N ILE A 29 -3.69 9.05 -8.65
CA ILE A 29 -3.37 9.45 -7.27
C ILE A 29 -3.42 8.24 -6.32
N LEU A 30 -4.46 7.42 -6.41
CA LEU A 30 -4.61 6.22 -5.58
C LEU A 30 -3.53 5.18 -5.92
N GLY A 31 -3.24 4.96 -7.19
CA GLY A 31 -2.17 4.06 -7.64
C GLY A 31 -0.81 4.46 -7.09
N LEU A 32 -0.45 5.74 -7.18
CA LEU A 32 0.82 6.26 -6.63
C LEU A 32 0.88 6.12 -5.11
N LYS A 33 -0.22 6.42 -4.40
CA LYS A 33 -0.30 6.19 -2.94
C LYS A 33 -0.07 4.72 -2.58
N GLN A 34 -0.59 3.79 -3.37
CA GLN A 34 -0.40 2.36 -3.14
C GLN A 34 1.04 1.91 -3.37
N VAL A 35 1.74 2.46 -4.36
CA VAL A 35 3.18 2.21 -4.57
C VAL A 35 3.98 2.66 -3.35
N LEU A 36 3.78 3.90 -2.89
CA LEU A 36 4.46 4.44 -1.71
C LEU A 36 4.12 3.66 -0.44
N ARG A 37 2.87 3.20 -0.30
CA ARG A 37 2.45 2.37 0.85
C ARG A 37 3.17 1.03 0.85
N ARG A 38 3.31 0.38 -0.30
CA ARG A 38 4.03 -0.92 -0.43
C ARG A 38 5.50 -0.77 -0.07
N ASP A 39 6.13 0.31 -0.49
CA ASP A 39 7.51 0.63 -0.14
C ASP A 39 7.69 0.76 1.39
N LYS A 40 6.85 1.57 2.04
CA LYS A 40 6.85 1.72 3.51
C LYS A 40 6.67 0.39 4.24
N ILE A 41 5.72 -0.43 3.80
CA ILE A 41 5.48 -1.76 4.39
C ILE A 41 6.71 -2.65 4.22
N SER A 42 7.34 -2.63 3.04
CA SER A 42 8.54 -3.42 2.77
C SER A 42 9.70 -2.99 3.67
N GLY A 43 9.88 -1.68 3.89
CA GLY A 43 10.83 -1.16 4.87
C GLY A 43 10.55 -1.63 6.30
N LEU A 44 9.30 -1.59 6.74
CA LEU A 44 8.90 -2.10 8.07
C LEU A 44 9.17 -3.60 8.22
N ILE A 45 8.87 -4.40 7.18
CA ILE A 45 9.17 -5.84 7.16
C ILE A 45 10.68 -6.07 7.23
N ALA A 46 11.49 -5.26 6.55
CA ALA A 46 12.95 -5.35 6.61
C ALA A 46 13.54 -5.01 8.00
N LEU A 47 12.77 -4.31 8.85
CA LEU A 47 13.13 -4.07 10.25
C LEU A 47 12.71 -5.21 11.19
N ARG A 48 11.95 -6.20 10.69
CA ARG A 48 11.53 -7.37 11.47
C ARG A 48 12.76 -8.12 11.99
N GLY A 49 12.83 -8.31 13.30
CA GLY A 49 13.96 -8.98 13.97
C GLY A 49 15.11 -8.06 14.38
N LYS A 50 15.11 -6.78 13.97
CA LYS A 50 16.09 -5.79 14.47
C LYS A 50 15.76 -5.27 15.87
N MET A 51 14.49 -5.33 16.28
CA MET A 51 14.07 -4.99 17.64
C MET A 51 13.93 -6.26 18.48
N ASN A 52 14.75 -6.37 19.52
CA ASN A 52 14.62 -7.43 20.51
C ASN A 52 13.51 -7.09 21.51
N LEU A 53 12.27 -7.47 21.18
CA LEU A 53 11.13 -7.32 22.06
C LEU A 53 11.24 -8.37 23.17
N LYS A 54 11.77 -7.97 24.34
CA LYS A 54 11.80 -8.79 25.56
C LYS A 54 10.38 -8.91 26.15
N ILE A 55 9.50 -9.62 25.47
CA ILE A 55 8.12 -9.83 25.89
C ILE A 55 7.92 -11.32 26.17
N ASP A 56 7.41 -11.62 27.36
CA ASP A 56 6.95 -12.96 27.73
C ASP A 56 5.60 -13.22 27.07
N LEU A 57 5.63 -13.84 25.88
CA LEU A 57 4.45 -14.19 25.10
C LEU A 57 3.51 -15.16 25.83
N LYS A 58 4.01 -15.88 26.86
CA LYS A 58 3.21 -16.82 27.66
C LYS A 58 2.31 -16.05 28.62
N LYS A 59 2.87 -15.09 29.36
CA LYS A 59 2.09 -14.18 30.23
C LYS A 59 1.12 -13.29 29.45
N SER A 60 1.50 -12.89 28.24
CA SER A 60 0.65 -12.00 27.41
C SER A 60 -0.56 -12.71 26.78
N ARG A 61 -0.57 -14.05 26.69
CA ARG A 61 -1.62 -14.82 26.00
C ARG A 61 -2.67 -15.45 26.92
N GLU A 62 -2.59 -15.27 28.23
CA GLU A 62 -3.51 -15.90 29.22
C GLU A 62 -4.98 -15.42 29.18
N ARG A 63 -5.42 -14.75 28.10
CA ARG A 63 -6.79 -14.26 27.92
C ARG A 63 -7.48 -14.76 26.64
N ILE A 64 -7.21 -16.01 26.22
CA ILE A 64 -8.00 -16.68 25.16
C ILE A 64 -8.41 -18.05 25.66
#